data_AF-A0A0F9VX42-F1
#
_entry.id   AF-A0A0F9VX42-F1
#
_cell.length_a   1.000
_cell.length_b   1.000
_cell.length_c   1.000
_cell.angle_alpha   90.00
_cell.angle_beta   90.00
_cell.angle_gamma   90.00
#
_symmetry.space_group_name_H-M   'P 1'
#
loop_
_entity.id
_entity.type
_entity.pdbx_description
1 polymer ?
#
loop_
_entity_poly.entity_id
_entity_poly.type
_entity_poly.pdbx_seq_one_letter_code
_entity_poly.pdbx_strand_id
1 'polypeptide(L)'
;MRNQFLILITFLSISLGYSQEQTNSFTLEEAIQFALENNYSAINANRDIIDAQKQKWETIAGGLPQINGSLGYQNQLKQPVTLLPAELVGGAAGEFIPVVFSQPQSATATATLTQQIFDGSYIVGVQATKAFLSYSANNKEKTELDVRKQVVEAYGNVLLAEESVEILEKNKATLEKNLYETSKLYENGLGEEESVDQLQITLSSIENQLQNAIRLKQITLQMLNVSMGIDLNAPTQLQEELEDLTLSKMDLSILGTDFNINDNVDYKLAENLNEQRFFEWKLARSRALPTLNAFVNYGSSAYSESFDFFSGEQEWFDSSVLGFDLNIPIFRLWKYQVS
;
A
#
# COMPACT_ATOMS: atom_id res chain seq x y z
N MET A 1 18.37 -8.18 -52.58
CA MET A 1 18.56 -8.48 -51.14
C MET A 1 19.57 -7.56 -50.45
N ARG A 2 20.69 -7.17 -51.09
CA ARG A 2 21.69 -6.26 -50.49
C ARG A 2 21.17 -4.86 -50.15
N ASN A 3 20.27 -4.30 -50.97
CA ASN A 3 19.72 -2.95 -50.74
C ASN A 3 18.62 -2.90 -49.66
N GLN A 4 17.93 -4.02 -49.40
CA GLN A 4 16.94 -4.09 -48.32
C GLN A 4 17.59 -4.27 -46.94
N PHE A 5 18.76 -4.92 -46.89
CA PHE A 5 19.56 -5.05 -45.67
C PHE A 5 20.17 -3.71 -45.25
N LEU A 6 20.58 -2.87 -46.21
CA LEU A 6 21.06 -1.51 -45.93
C LEU A 6 19.96 -0.61 -45.38
N ILE A 7 18.73 -0.68 -45.89
CA ILE A 7 17.60 0.11 -45.38
C ILE A 7 17.24 -0.30 -43.94
N LEU A 8 17.29 -1.60 -43.62
CA LEU A 8 17.03 -2.10 -42.26
C LEU A 8 18.10 -1.63 -41.24
N ILE A 9 19.38 -1.61 -41.65
CA ILE A 9 20.48 -1.08 -40.82
C ILE A 9 20.34 0.43 -40.61
N THR A 10 19.96 1.20 -41.64
CA THR A 10 19.76 2.66 -41.48
C THR A 10 18.57 2.97 -40.57
N PHE A 11 17.50 2.17 -40.59
CA PHE A 11 16.36 2.35 -39.69
C PHE A 11 16.68 1.97 -38.24
N LEU A 12 17.51 0.95 -38.02
CA LEU A 12 17.98 0.54 -36.69
C LEU A 12 19.00 1.52 -36.08
N SER A 13 19.71 2.27 -36.93
CA SER A 13 20.67 3.29 -36.50
C SER A 13 19.99 4.57 -35.97
N ILE A 14 18.77 4.87 -36.44
CA ILE A 14 18.00 6.05 -36.02
C ILE A 14 17.36 5.83 -34.63
N SER A 15 17.11 4.59 -34.23
CA SER A 15 16.58 4.25 -32.89
C SER A 15 17.61 4.26 -31.75
N LEU A 16 18.91 4.37 -32.05
CA LEU A 16 19.97 4.37 -31.03
C LEU A 16 20.43 5.78 -30.62
N GLY A 17 19.77 6.84 -31.12
CA GLY A 17 20.19 8.24 -30.94
C GLY A 17 19.50 9.02 -29.81
N TYR A 18 18.54 8.44 -29.07
CA TYR A 18 17.80 9.14 -28.01
C TYR A 18 18.12 8.55 -26.63
N SER A 19 19.39 8.62 -26.25
CA SER A 19 19.81 8.50 -24.85
C SER A 19 20.61 9.75 -24.50
N GLN A 20 20.00 10.92 -24.67
CA GLN A 20 20.48 12.09 -23.94
C GLN A 20 20.06 11.84 -22.49
N GLU A 21 21.05 11.73 -21.59
CA GLU A 21 20.79 11.88 -20.15
C GLU A 21 20.14 13.25 -19.97
N GLN A 22 18.81 13.25 -19.87
CA GLN A 22 18.05 14.45 -19.67
C GLN A 22 18.39 14.92 -18.25
N THR A 23 19.21 15.96 -18.17
CA THR A 23 19.55 16.59 -16.89
C THR A 23 18.25 17.16 -16.33
N ASN A 24 17.84 16.66 -15.17
CA ASN A 24 16.60 17.10 -14.55
C ASN A 24 16.90 18.34 -13.72
N SER A 25 16.40 19.48 -14.17
CA SER A 25 16.54 20.75 -13.45
C SER A 25 15.22 21.10 -12.78
N PHE A 26 15.24 21.42 -11.50
CA PHE A 26 14.03 21.71 -10.72
C PHE A 26 14.16 23.00 -9.90
N THR A 27 13.12 23.82 -9.93
CA THR A 27 12.79 24.72 -8.82
C THR A 27 12.24 23.91 -7.63
N LEU A 28 12.20 24.49 -6.44
CA LEU A 28 11.64 23.82 -5.26
C LEU A 28 10.20 23.35 -5.50
N GLU A 29 9.35 24.18 -6.12
CA GLU A 29 7.94 23.84 -6.35
C GLU A 29 7.81 22.70 -7.37
N GLU A 30 8.61 22.71 -8.43
CA GLU A 30 8.65 21.61 -9.40
C GLU A 30 9.15 20.32 -8.77
N ALA A 31 10.17 20.39 -7.90
CA ALA A 31 10.67 19.23 -7.16
C ALA A 31 9.57 18.63 -6.25
N ILE A 32 8.79 19.48 -5.56
CA ILE A 32 7.66 19.05 -4.74
C ILE A 32 6.60 18.38 -5.61
N GLN A 33 6.16 19.03 -6.69
CA GLN A 33 5.11 18.48 -7.55
C GLN A 33 5.55 17.15 -8.19
N PHE A 34 6.80 17.09 -8.66
CA PHE A 34 7.37 15.88 -9.21
C PHE A 34 7.40 14.76 -8.17
N ALA A 35 7.81 15.06 -6.93
CA ALA A 35 7.83 14.08 -5.85
C ALA A 35 6.43 13.60 -5.46
N LEU A 36 5.42 14.47 -5.43
CA LEU A 36 4.03 14.04 -5.14
C LEU A 36 3.48 13.04 -6.17
N GLU A 37 4.01 13.06 -7.39
CA GLU A 37 3.63 12.13 -8.45
C GLU A 37 4.49 10.86 -8.48
N ASN A 38 5.80 10.97 -8.18
CA ASN A 38 6.78 9.89 -8.42
C ASN A 38 7.34 9.25 -7.13
N ASN A 39 7.22 9.90 -5.97
CA ASN A 39 7.68 9.34 -4.71
C ASN A 39 6.88 8.09 -4.34
N TYR A 40 7.58 7.03 -3.91
CA TYR A 40 6.95 5.76 -3.56
C TYR A 40 5.89 5.86 -2.45
N SER A 41 6.11 6.70 -1.44
CA SER A 41 5.13 6.92 -0.36
C SER A 41 3.86 7.59 -0.89
N ALA A 42 3.98 8.60 -1.76
CA ALA A 42 2.84 9.26 -2.38
C ALA A 42 2.07 8.32 -3.33
N ILE A 43 2.79 7.51 -4.13
CA ILE A 43 2.18 6.48 -4.98
C ILE A 43 1.41 5.45 -4.13
N ASN A 44 2.00 4.98 -3.03
CA ASN A 44 1.35 4.03 -2.14
C ASN A 44 0.12 4.64 -1.47
N ALA A 45 0.19 5.88 -0.99
CA ALA A 45 -0.97 6.58 -0.43
C ALA A 45 -2.12 6.73 -1.45
N ASN A 46 -1.80 6.96 -2.73
CA ASN A 46 -2.80 6.95 -3.80
C ASN A 46 -3.43 5.56 -4.01
N ARG A 47 -2.64 4.49 -3.93
CA ARG A 47 -3.13 3.12 -4.01
C ARG A 47 -4.02 2.75 -2.82
N ASP A 48 -3.68 3.21 -1.62
CA ASP A 48 -4.47 2.98 -0.41
C ASP A 48 -5.89 3.54 -0.52
N ILE A 49 -6.07 4.67 -1.22
CA ILE A 49 -7.41 5.21 -1.54
C ILE A 49 -8.20 4.25 -2.43
N ILE A 50 -7.55 3.74 -3.48
CA ILE A 50 -8.17 2.81 -4.43
C ILE A 50 -8.54 1.51 -3.72
N ASP A 51 -7.65 1.01 -2.87
CA ASP A 51 -7.89 -0.20 -2.09
C ASP A 51 -9.00 0.01 -1.06
N ALA A 52 -9.08 1.19 -0.44
CA ALA A 52 -10.21 1.53 0.43
C ALA A 52 -11.55 1.59 -0.32
N GLN A 53 -11.56 2.10 -1.55
CA GLN A 53 -12.75 2.06 -2.41
C GLN A 53 -13.16 0.62 -2.77
N LYS A 54 -12.19 -0.26 -3.08
CA LYS A 54 -12.45 -1.67 -3.35
C LYS A 54 -12.97 -2.39 -2.11
N GLN A 55 -12.39 -2.14 -0.94
CA GLN A 55 -12.83 -2.74 0.32
C GLN A 55 -14.24 -2.29 0.70
N LYS A 56 -14.62 -1.04 0.39
CA LYS A 56 -16.02 -0.60 0.48
C LYS A 56 -16.93 -1.47 -0.39
N TRP A 57 -16.55 -1.71 -1.65
CA TRP A 57 -17.35 -2.56 -2.55
C TRP A 57 -17.40 -4.01 -2.11
N GLU A 58 -16.30 -4.56 -1.62
CA GLU A 58 -16.26 -5.90 -1.01
C GLU A 58 -17.21 -6.00 0.18
N THR A 59 -17.20 -5.00 1.07
CA THR A 59 -18.11 -4.92 2.22
C THR A 59 -19.57 -4.86 1.76
N ILE A 60 -19.88 -4.05 0.75
CA ILE A 60 -21.25 -3.96 0.20
C ILE A 60 -21.65 -5.28 -0.46
N ALA A 61 -20.75 -5.90 -1.22
CA ALA A 61 -20.97 -7.15 -1.94
C ALA A 61 -21.29 -8.33 -1.01
N GLY A 62 -20.79 -8.31 0.23
CA GLY A 62 -21.15 -9.32 1.23
C GLY A 62 -22.64 -9.41 1.55
N GLY A 63 -23.43 -8.36 1.26
CA GLY A 63 -24.90 -8.38 1.42
C GLY A 63 -25.66 -8.67 0.12
N LEU A 64 -24.98 -8.79 -1.01
CA LEU A 64 -25.59 -9.18 -2.28
C LEU A 64 -25.84 -10.69 -2.31
N PRO A 65 -26.75 -11.18 -3.18
CA PRO A 65 -26.99 -12.60 -3.31
C PRO A 65 -25.70 -13.34 -3.70
N GLN A 66 -25.36 -14.37 -2.93
CA GLN A 66 -24.18 -15.21 -3.16
C GLN A 66 -24.62 -16.53 -3.78
N ILE A 67 -23.92 -16.98 -4.82
CA ILE A 67 -24.16 -18.29 -5.45
C ILE A 67 -22.93 -19.16 -5.22
N ASN A 68 -23.13 -20.33 -4.63
CA ASN A 68 -22.10 -21.33 -4.42
C ASN A 68 -22.47 -22.62 -5.13
N GLY A 69 -21.50 -23.28 -5.75
CA GLY A 69 -21.65 -24.61 -6.33
C GLY A 69 -20.76 -25.62 -5.60
N SER A 70 -21.30 -26.79 -5.31
CA SER A 70 -20.57 -27.89 -4.68
C SER A 70 -20.80 -29.19 -5.43
N LEU A 71 -19.72 -29.91 -5.71
CA LEU A 71 -19.74 -31.28 -6.20
C LEU A 71 -19.18 -32.18 -5.10
N GLY A 72 -19.94 -33.21 -4.74
CA GLY A 72 -19.56 -34.20 -3.73
C GLY A 72 -19.57 -35.60 -4.33
N TYR A 73 -18.54 -36.39 -4.02
CA TYR A 73 -18.53 -37.82 -4.29
C TYR A 73 -18.20 -38.55 -2.99
N GLN A 74 -18.97 -39.59 -2.70
CA GLN A 74 -18.77 -40.43 -1.53
C GLN A 74 -18.86 -41.90 -1.93
N ASN A 75 -17.83 -42.66 -1.56
CA ASN A 75 -17.84 -44.12 -1.63
C ASN A 75 -17.82 -44.70 -0.22
N GLN A 76 -18.92 -45.35 0.14
CA GLN A 76 -19.12 -45.96 1.43
C GLN A 76 -18.54 -47.38 1.42
N LEU A 77 -17.24 -47.48 1.74
CA LEU A 77 -16.51 -48.77 1.77
C LEU A 77 -17.16 -49.82 2.69
N LYS A 78 -17.94 -49.39 3.67
CA LYS A 78 -18.79 -50.25 4.50
C LYS A 78 -20.12 -49.54 4.75
N GLN A 79 -21.20 -50.08 4.19
CA GLN A 79 -22.51 -49.43 4.22
C GLN A 79 -23.19 -49.54 5.59
N PRO A 80 -23.85 -48.46 6.05
CA PRO A 80 -24.66 -48.51 7.26
C PRO A 80 -25.88 -49.41 7.04
N VAL A 81 -26.14 -50.32 7.99
CA VAL A 81 -27.34 -51.16 8.00
C VAL A 81 -28.35 -50.59 8.97
N THR A 82 -29.62 -50.57 8.57
CA THR A 82 -30.74 -50.21 9.45
C THR A 82 -31.50 -51.48 9.80
N LEU A 83 -31.87 -51.65 11.06
CA LEU A 83 -32.63 -52.79 11.54
C LEU A 83 -34.13 -52.50 11.41
N LEU A 84 -34.85 -53.28 10.62
CA LEU A 84 -36.31 -53.21 10.52
C LEU A 84 -36.97 -54.33 11.33
N PRO A 85 -38.09 -54.07 12.02
CA PRO A 85 -38.88 -55.11 12.66
C PRO A 85 -39.31 -56.16 11.63
N ALA A 86 -39.02 -57.43 11.90
CA ALA A 86 -39.25 -58.55 10.98
C ALA A 86 -40.75 -58.79 10.72
N GLU A 87 -41.62 -58.29 11.60
CA GLU A 87 -43.09 -58.35 11.44
C GLU A 87 -43.56 -57.65 10.16
N LEU A 88 -42.82 -56.65 9.66
CA LEU A 88 -43.15 -55.94 8.42
C LEU A 88 -43.04 -56.81 7.16
N VAL A 89 -42.30 -57.91 7.23
CA VAL A 89 -42.10 -58.87 6.13
C VAL A 89 -42.57 -60.29 6.49
N GLY A 90 -43.36 -60.44 7.55
CA GLY A 90 -43.98 -61.71 7.96
C GLY A 90 -43.15 -62.60 8.90
N GLY A 91 -42.13 -62.05 9.57
CA GLY A 91 -41.31 -62.74 10.57
C GLY A 91 -41.93 -62.80 11.97
N ALA A 92 -41.22 -63.43 12.90
CA ALA A 92 -41.65 -63.56 14.30
C ALA A 92 -41.54 -62.23 15.06
N ALA A 93 -42.47 -62.00 16.01
CA ALA A 93 -42.50 -60.77 16.78
C ALA A 93 -41.25 -60.59 17.66
N GLY A 94 -40.58 -59.45 17.56
CA GLY A 94 -39.34 -59.12 18.31
C GLY A 94 -38.02 -59.43 17.59
N GLU A 95 -38.06 -59.92 16.34
CA GLU A 95 -36.86 -60.13 15.50
C GLU A 95 -36.61 -58.93 14.59
N PHE A 96 -35.34 -58.62 14.28
CA PHE A 96 -34.96 -57.52 13.40
C PHE A 96 -34.15 -58.01 12.21
N ILE A 97 -34.45 -57.48 11.02
CA ILE A 97 -33.74 -57.81 9.78
C ILE A 97 -32.86 -56.61 9.37
N PRO A 98 -31.55 -56.82 9.09
CA PRO A 98 -30.68 -55.76 8.60
C PRO A 98 -31.01 -55.44 7.13
N VAL A 99 -31.23 -54.16 6.84
CA VAL A 99 -31.52 -53.64 5.49
C VAL A 99 -30.59 -52.49 5.18
N VAL A 100 -30.08 -52.47 3.94
CA VAL A 100 -29.32 -51.34 3.39
C VAL A 100 -30.26 -50.56 2.47
N PHE A 101 -30.36 -49.24 2.70
CA PHE A 101 -31.32 -48.37 2.02
C PHE A 101 -30.72 -47.52 0.88
N SER A 102 -29.42 -47.63 0.62
CA SER A 102 -28.74 -46.83 -0.40
C SER A 102 -27.71 -47.65 -1.17
N GLN A 103 -27.31 -47.16 -2.33
CA GLN A 103 -26.16 -47.68 -3.05
C GLN A 103 -24.83 -47.31 -2.36
N PRO A 104 -23.73 -48.05 -2.59
CA PRO A 104 -22.45 -47.82 -1.90
C PRO A 104 -21.76 -46.54 -2.37
N GLN A 105 -22.02 -46.08 -3.59
CA GLN A 105 -21.46 -44.83 -4.11
C GLN A 105 -22.57 -43.81 -4.32
N SER A 106 -22.26 -42.55 -4.03
CA SER A 106 -23.13 -41.42 -4.31
C SER A 106 -22.34 -40.25 -4.89
N ALA A 107 -22.95 -39.57 -5.84
CA ALA A 107 -22.47 -38.31 -6.39
C ALA A 107 -23.57 -37.26 -6.18
N THR A 108 -23.17 -36.06 -5.79
CA THR A 108 -24.08 -34.94 -5.53
C THR A 108 -23.54 -33.69 -6.22
N ALA A 109 -24.43 -32.93 -6.85
CA ALA A 109 -24.14 -31.64 -7.43
C ALA A 109 -25.18 -30.65 -6.92
N THR A 110 -24.75 -29.63 -6.18
CA THR A 110 -25.67 -28.66 -5.55
C THR A 110 -25.23 -27.24 -5.88
N ALA A 111 -26.20 -26.39 -6.22
CA ALA A 111 -26.06 -24.95 -6.32
C ALA A 111 -26.92 -24.29 -5.23
N THR A 112 -26.30 -23.41 -4.44
CA THR A 112 -26.93 -22.70 -3.33
C THR A 112 -26.88 -21.21 -3.60
N LEU A 113 -28.05 -20.57 -3.72
CA LEU A 113 -28.21 -19.13 -3.69
C LEU A 113 -28.56 -18.70 -2.26
N THR A 114 -27.75 -17.83 -1.65
CA THR A 114 -28.00 -17.27 -0.33
C THR A 114 -28.14 -15.75 -0.41
N GLN A 115 -29.24 -15.21 0.12
CA GLN A 115 -29.46 -13.79 0.28
C GLN A 115 -29.51 -13.44 1.76
N GLN A 116 -28.62 -12.56 2.20
CA GLN A 116 -28.70 -11.99 3.53
C GLN A 116 -29.86 -11.00 3.59
N ILE A 117 -30.85 -11.23 4.46
CA ILE A 117 -32.00 -10.34 4.63
C ILE A 117 -31.70 -9.31 5.73
N PHE A 118 -31.10 -9.78 6.83
CA PHE A 118 -30.73 -8.92 7.94
C PHE A 118 -29.50 -9.45 8.68
N ASP A 119 -28.49 -8.61 8.81
CA ASP A 119 -27.37 -8.80 9.73
C ASP A 119 -26.96 -7.43 10.28
N GLY A 120 -27.03 -7.26 11.61
CA GLY A 120 -26.67 -6.01 12.26
C GLY A 120 -25.20 -5.63 12.06
N SER A 121 -24.31 -6.61 12.02
CA SER A 121 -22.87 -6.44 11.80
C SER A 121 -22.58 -5.97 10.38
N TYR A 122 -23.31 -6.51 9.38
CA TYR A 122 -23.21 -6.04 8.00
C TYR A 122 -23.59 -4.55 7.88
N ILE A 123 -24.73 -4.15 8.47
CA ILE A 123 -25.19 -2.76 8.42
C ILE A 123 -24.15 -1.80 9.01
N VAL A 124 -23.57 -2.18 10.15
CA VAL A 124 -22.50 -1.39 10.79
C VAL A 124 -21.25 -1.37 9.92
N GLY A 125 -20.85 -2.52 9.34
CA GLY A 125 -19.71 -2.61 8.42
C GLY A 125 -19.86 -1.68 7.23
N VAL A 126 -21.02 -1.65 6.57
CA VAL A 126 -21.31 -0.74 5.46
C VAL A 126 -21.23 0.72 5.90
N GLN A 127 -21.74 1.08 7.09
CA GLN A 127 -21.63 2.44 7.61
C GLN A 127 -20.16 2.83 7.89
N ALA A 128 -19.37 1.91 8.43
CA ALA A 128 -17.96 2.11 8.74
C ALA A 128 -17.10 2.34 7.47
N THR A 129 -17.54 1.89 6.29
CA THR A 129 -16.81 2.15 5.03
C THR A 129 -16.65 3.64 4.74
N LYS A 130 -17.58 4.49 5.20
CA LYS A 130 -17.47 5.95 5.03
C LYS A 130 -16.33 6.53 5.89
N ALA A 131 -16.28 6.13 7.16
CA ALA A 131 -15.21 6.52 8.07
C ALA A 131 -13.85 6.05 7.56
N PHE A 132 -13.79 4.80 7.05
CA PHE A 132 -12.57 4.26 6.47
C PHE A 132 -12.10 5.03 5.24
N LEU A 133 -13.01 5.41 4.32
CA LEU A 133 -12.66 6.27 3.18
C LEU A 133 -12.18 7.66 3.61
N SER A 134 -12.80 8.25 4.64
CA SER A 134 -12.35 9.54 5.18
C SER A 134 -10.96 9.43 5.80
N TYR A 135 -10.70 8.36 6.56
CA TYR A 135 -9.39 8.08 7.12
C TYR A 135 -8.33 7.95 6.03
N SER A 136 -8.59 7.14 4.99
CA SER A 136 -7.65 6.98 3.89
C SER A 136 -7.37 8.30 3.17
N ALA A 137 -8.38 9.15 2.98
CA ALA A 137 -8.23 10.48 2.39
C ALA A 137 -7.34 11.41 3.24
N ASN A 138 -7.58 11.48 4.54
CA ASN A 138 -6.78 12.28 5.46
C ASN A 138 -5.35 11.72 5.60
N ASN A 139 -5.18 10.39 5.58
CA ASN A 139 -3.87 9.76 5.62
C ASN A 139 -3.06 10.02 4.34
N LYS A 140 -3.74 10.09 3.19
CA LYS A 140 -3.13 10.55 1.94
C LYS A 140 -2.66 12.00 2.04
N GLU A 141 -3.51 12.91 2.51
CA GLU A 141 -3.15 14.32 2.75
C GLU A 141 -1.93 14.44 3.67
N LYS A 142 -1.89 13.65 4.76
CA LYS A 142 -0.74 13.59 5.67
C LYS A 142 0.53 13.15 4.96
N THR A 143 0.44 12.07 4.17
CA THR A 143 1.58 11.54 3.42
C THR A 143 2.10 12.57 2.40
N GLU A 144 1.23 13.26 1.68
CA GLU A 144 1.61 14.33 0.76
C GLU A 144 2.33 15.48 1.47
N LEU A 145 1.88 15.88 2.67
CA LEU A 145 2.57 16.88 3.49
C LEU A 145 3.95 16.41 3.97
N ASP A 146 4.07 15.15 4.38
CA ASP A 146 5.33 14.57 4.82
C ASP A 146 6.33 14.45 3.65
N VAL A 147 5.88 14.04 2.45
CA VAL A 147 6.71 14.04 1.23
C VAL A 147 7.13 15.46 0.87
N ARG A 148 6.21 16.44 0.89
CA ARG A 148 6.55 17.84 0.64
C ARG A 148 7.63 18.32 1.61
N LYS A 149 7.45 18.08 2.91
CA LYS A 149 8.43 18.46 3.94
C LYS A 149 9.79 17.83 3.67
N GLN A 150 9.82 16.53 3.36
CA GLN A 150 11.06 15.80 3.06
C GLN A 150 11.80 16.40 1.86
N VAL A 151 11.07 16.75 0.80
CA VAL A 151 11.66 17.37 -0.41
C VAL A 151 12.19 18.77 -0.10
N VAL A 152 11.44 19.59 0.64
CA VAL A 152 11.88 20.93 1.04
C VAL A 152 13.18 20.87 1.86
N GLU A 153 13.24 19.98 2.86
CA GLU A 153 14.43 19.80 3.68
C GLU A 153 15.62 19.29 2.85
N ALA A 154 15.40 18.31 1.97
CA ALA A 154 16.45 17.78 1.09
C ALA A 154 16.97 18.84 0.10
N TYR A 155 16.07 19.61 -0.53
CA TYR A 155 16.42 20.68 -1.47
C TYR A 155 17.25 21.77 -0.78
N GLY A 156 16.81 22.22 0.41
CA GLY A 156 17.58 23.19 1.21
C GLY A 156 18.96 22.67 1.62
N ASN A 157 19.07 21.39 1.98
CA ASN A 157 20.36 20.78 2.32
C ASN A 157 21.33 20.71 1.13
N VAL A 158 20.83 20.53 -0.10
CA VAL A 158 21.67 20.62 -1.30
C VAL A 158 22.20 22.03 -1.45
N LEU A 159 21.34 23.05 -1.43
CA LEU A 159 21.75 24.45 -1.58
C LEU A 159 22.76 24.87 -0.49
N LEU A 160 22.55 24.45 0.76
CA LEU A 160 23.50 24.69 1.85
C LEU A 160 24.87 24.04 1.59
N ALA A 161 24.89 22.83 1.06
CA ALA A 161 26.14 22.14 0.72
C ALA A 161 26.84 22.79 -0.48
N GLU A 162 26.10 23.28 -1.48
CA GLU A 162 26.63 24.03 -2.61
C GLU A 162 27.28 25.34 -2.17
N GLU A 163 26.60 26.12 -1.33
CA GLU A 163 27.15 27.36 -0.77
C GLU A 163 28.39 27.09 0.08
N SER A 164 28.38 26.01 0.88
CA SER A 164 29.55 25.62 1.67
C SER A 164 30.77 25.29 0.80
N VAL A 165 30.56 24.66 -0.36
CA VAL A 165 31.65 24.40 -1.32
C VAL A 165 32.18 25.73 -1.87
N GLU A 166 31.31 26.63 -2.30
CA GLU A 166 31.69 27.93 -2.87
C GLU A 166 32.49 28.79 -1.87
N ILE A 167 32.06 28.85 -0.61
CA ILE A 167 32.77 29.57 0.46
C ILE A 167 34.17 28.96 0.68
N LEU A 168 34.27 27.62 0.72
CA LEU A 168 35.54 26.93 0.93
C LEU A 168 36.50 27.11 -0.25
N GLU A 169 35.99 27.16 -1.49
CA GLU A 169 36.79 27.49 -2.67
C GLU A 169 37.33 28.92 -2.63
N LYS A 170 36.49 29.90 -2.26
CA LYS A 170 36.92 31.30 -2.06
C LYS A 170 37.98 31.43 -0.95
N ASN A 171 37.80 30.71 0.15
CA ASN A 171 38.76 30.67 1.25
C ASN A 171 40.09 30.04 0.83
N LYS A 172 40.04 28.92 0.09
CA LYS A 172 41.21 28.26 -0.47
C LYS A 172 42.01 29.23 -1.36
N ALA A 173 41.34 29.86 -2.33
CA ALA A 173 41.99 30.80 -3.24
C ALA A 173 42.66 31.98 -2.50
N THR A 174 42.00 32.48 -1.44
CA THR A 174 42.56 33.54 -0.59
C THR A 174 43.80 33.07 0.18
N LEU A 175 43.77 31.86 0.75
CA LEU A 175 44.90 31.28 1.47
C LEU A 175 46.08 30.94 0.56
N GLU A 176 45.83 30.43 -0.65
CA GLU A 176 46.87 30.19 -1.65
C GLU A 176 47.62 31.49 -2.00
N LYS A 177 46.88 32.59 -2.19
CA LYS A 177 47.47 33.91 -2.42
C LYS A 177 48.29 34.40 -1.23
N ASN A 178 47.73 34.31 -0.01
CA ASN A 178 48.42 34.75 1.20
C ASN A 178 49.69 33.93 1.47
N LEU A 179 49.63 32.61 1.26
CA LEU A 179 50.77 31.71 1.38
C LEU A 179 51.85 32.08 0.37
N TYR A 180 51.48 32.36 -0.89
CA TYR A 180 52.43 32.82 -1.90
C TYR A 180 53.13 34.12 -1.50
N GLU A 181 52.37 35.15 -1.10
CA GLU A 181 52.91 36.45 -0.70
C GLU A 181 53.83 36.34 0.52
N THR A 182 53.41 35.57 1.53
CA THR A 182 54.16 35.37 2.77
C THR A 182 55.43 34.55 2.54
N SER A 183 55.37 33.53 1.67
CA SER A 183 56.54 32.76 1.23
C SER A 183 57.56 33.68 0.55
N LYS A 184 57.12 34.62 -0.28
CA LYS A 184 58.02 35.61 -0.92
C LYS A 184 58.60 36.61 0.08
N LEU A 185 57.87 37.03 1.10
CA LEU A 185 58.44 37.88 2.15
C LEU A 185 59.52 37.15 2.96
N TYR A 186 59.27 35.89 3.32
CA TYR A 186 60.25 35.04 4.01
C TYR A 186 61.51 34.79 3.16
N GLU A 187 61.35 34.42 1.88
CA GLU A 187 62.48 34.22 0.94
C GLU A 187 63.37 35.47 0.81
N ASN A 188 62.80 36.66 0.98
CA ASN A 188 63.52 37.94 0.97
C ASN A 188 64.03 38.37 2.35
N GLY A 189 63.87 37.55 3.39
CA GLY A 189 64.32 37.82 4.76
C GLY A 189 63.49 38.87 5.51
N LEU A 190 62.29 39.18 5.02
CA LEU A 190 61.38 40.18 5.58
C LEU A 190 60.17 39.56 6.30
N GLY A 191 60.19 38.25 6.55
CA GLY A 191 59.12 37.50 7.20
C GLY A 191 59.64 36.31 8.01
N GLU A 192 58.75 35.67 8.76
CA GLU A 192 59.05 34.52 9.63
C GLU A 192 58.63 33.21 8.95
N GLU A 193 59.47 32.18 9.03
CA GLU A 193 59.17 30.82 8.52
C GLU A 193 57.91 30.24 9.17
N GLU A 194 57.72 30.49 10.47
CA GLU A 194 56.55 30.05 11.22
C GLU A 194 55.23 30.55 10.58
N SER A 195 55.21 31.77 10.05
CA SER A 195 54.02 32.31 9.38
C SER A 195 53.69 31.57 8.08
N VAL A 196 54.71 31.10 7.35
CA VAL A 196 54.53 30.26 6.15
C VAL A 196 53.97 28.90 6.55
N ASP A 197 54.55 28.27 7.58
CA ASP A 197 54.13 26.96 8.08
C ASP A 197 52.67 26.98 8.58
N GLN A 198 52.28 27.99 9.35
CA GLN A 198 50.90 28.15 9.84
C GLN A 198 49.90 28.32 8.69
N LEU A 199 50.23 29.10 7.66
CA LEU A 199 49.39 29.26 6.47
C LEU A 199 49.29 27.95 5.68
N GLN A 200 50.37 27.18 5.59
CA GLN A 200 50.36 25.88 4.91
C GLN A 200 49.47 24.85 5.64
N ILE A 201 49.57 24.78 6.98
CA ILE A 201 48.68 23.94 7.81
C ILE A 201 47.22 24.36 7.63
N THR A 202 46.94 25.67 7.64
CA THR A 202 45.58 26.20 7.47
C THR A 202 45.02 25.89 6.09
N LEU A 203 45.83 26.06 5.04
CA LEU A 203 45.47 25.70 3.66
C LEU A 203 45.14 24.20 3.57
N SER A 204 45.99 23.33 4.11
CA SER A 204 45.73 21.88 4.15
C SER A 204 44.43 21.55 4.91
N SER A 205 44.09 22.29 5.97
CA SER A 205 42.83 22.11 6.68
C SER A 205 41.62 22.49 5.82
N ILE A 206 41.68 23.64 5.14
CA ILE A 206 40.62 24.09 4.24
C ILE A 206 40.45 23.15 3.04
N GLU A 207 41.53 22.62 2.49
CA GLU A 207 41.45 21.61 1.42
C GLU A 207 40.73 20.34 1.87
N ASN A 208 41.02 19.85 3.08
CA ASN A 208 40.31 18.70 3.65
C ASN A 208 38.83 19.01 3.88
N GLN A 209 38.50 20.20 4.39
CA GLN A 209 37.12 20.65 4.57
C GLN A 209 36.38 20.75 3.23
N LEU A 210 37.03 21.28 2.19
CA LEU A 210 36.47 21.38 0.84
C LEU A 210 36.16 19.99 0.27
N GLN A 211 37.07 19.03 0.40
CA GLN A 211 36.80 17.65 -0.04
C GLN A 211 35.65 17.00 0.72
N ASN A 212 35.48 17.30 2.01
CA ASN A 212 34.31 16.87 2.78
C ASN A 212 33.02 17.53 2.27
N ALA A 213 33.03 18.83 2.02
CA ALA A 213 31.89 19.58 1.53
C ALA A 213 31.44 19.11 0.13
N ILE A 214 32.38 18.83 -0.78
CA ILE A 214 32.09 18.27 -2.10
C ILE A 214 31.40 16.90 -1.98
N ARG A 215 31.88 16.03 -1.08
CA ARG A 215 31.22 14.75 -0.80
C ARG A 215 29.82 14.94 -0.21
N LEU A 216 29.65 15.91 0.70
CA LEU A 216 28.35 16.22 1.30
C LEU A 216 27.36 16.76 0.26
N LYS A 217 27.80 17.62 -0.66
CA LYS A 217 27.01 18.08 -1.81
C LYS A 217 26.51 16.90 -2.63
N GLN A 218 27.38 15.92 -2.92
CA GLN A 218 26.96 14.72 -3.64
C GLN A 218 25.92 13.89 -2.86
N ILE A 219 26.13 13.67 -1.56
CA ILE A 219 25.22 12.89 -0.71
C ILE A 219 23.86 13.57 -0.59
N THR A 220 23.83 14.89 -0.39
CA THR A 220 22.58 15.65 -0.27
C THR A 220 21.80 15.63 -1.59
N LEU A 221 22.48 15.72 -2.74
CA LEU A 221 21.84 15.61 -4.06
C LEU A 221 21.23 14.21 -4.26
N GLN A 222 21.96 13.16 -3.85
CA GLN A 222 21.45 11.79 -3.85
C GLN A 222 20.22 11.61 -2.94
N MET A 223 20.22 12.25 -1.77
CA MET A 223 19.05 12.24 -0.87
C MET A 223 17.84 12.98 -1.46
N LEU A 224 18.07 14.10 -2.17
CA LEU A 224 17.01 14.79 -2.90
C LEU A 224 16.45 13.89 -4.01
N ASN A 225 17.30 13.23 -4.79
CA ASN A 225 16.89 12.28 -5.83
C ASN A 225 15.98 11.18 -5.27
N VAL A 226 16.38 10.55 -4.15
CA VAL A 226 15.57 9.53 -3.47
C VAL A 226 14.24 10.11 -2.97
N SER A 227 14.26 11.32 -2.41
CA SER A 227 13.04 11.99 -1.91
C SER A 227 12.06 12.33 -3.04
N MET A 228 12.56 12.63 -4.24
CA MET A 228 11.72 12.86 -5.43
C MET A 228 11.29 11.56 -6.15
N GLY A 229 11.84 10.41 -5.75
CA GLY A 229 11.55 9.12 -6.39
C GLY A 229 12.28 8.89 -7.72
N ILE A 230 13.39 9.58 -7.97
CA ILE A 230 14.26 9.34 -9.14
C ILE A 230 15.49 8.51 -8.76
N ASP A 231 16.23 8.03 -9.76
CA ASP A 231 17.44 7.24 -9.53
C ASP A 231 18.46 8.00 -8.67
N LEU A 232 19.13 7.27 -7.77
CA LEU A 232 20.10 7.82 -6.83
C LEU A 232 21.15 8.70 -7.53
N ASN A 233 21.65 8.27 -8.69
CA ASN A 233 22.73 8.95 -9.41
C ASN A 233 22.22 9.75 -10.62
N ALA A 234 20.91 10.03 -10.69
CA ALA A 234 20.36 10.86 -11.75
C ALA A 234 21.06 12.24 -11.80
N PRO A 235 21.42 12.74 -13.00
CA PRO A 235 22.01 14.06 -13.14
C PRO A 235 20.94 15.13 -12.87
N THR A 236 20.88 15.58 -11.62
CA THR A 236 19.91 16.57 -11.12
C THR A 236 20.60 17.91 -10.88
N GLN A 237 19.94 19.01 -11.25
CA GLN A 237 20.40 20.37 -11.00
C GLN A 237 19.29 21.20 -10.35
N LEU A 238 19.68 22.10 -9.47
CA LEU A 238 18.77 23.05 -8.83
C LEU A 238 18.82 24.36 -9.60
N GLN A 239 17.66 25.01 -9.78
CA GLN A 239 17.56 26.27 -10.51
C GLN A 239 17.57 27.51 -9.61
N GLU A 240 17.44 27.33 -8.31
CA GLU A 240 17.32 28.41 -7.32
C GLU A 240 18.58 28.50 -6.46
N GLU A 241 18.85 29.70 -5.95
CA GLU A 241 19.91 29.95 -4.97
C GLU A 241 19.34 30.01 -3.54
N LEU A 242 20.18 29.74 -2.55
CA LEU A 242 19.76 29.71 -1.14
C LEU A 242 19.20 31.07 -0.68
N GLU A 243 19.85 32.17 -1.08
CA GLU A 243 19.50 33.52 -0.65
C GLU A 243 18.11 33.92 -1.17
N ASP A 244 17.83 33.67 -2.45
CA ASP A 244 16.52 33.91 -3.08
C ASP A 244 15.40 33.09 -2.42
N LEU A 245 15.68 31.84 -2.06
CA LEU A 245 14.71 30.98 -1.40
C LEU A 245 14.37 31.49 0.01
N THR A 246 15.37 31.91 0.78
CA THR A 246 15.15 32.43 2.14
C THR A 246 14.36 33.73 2.15
N LEU A 247 14.60 34.62 1.19
CA LEU A 247 13.87 35.89 1.08
C LEU A 247 12.42 35.70 0.60
N SER A 248 12.19 34.76 -0.32
CA SER A 248 10.86 34.53 -0.91
C SER A 248 9.92 33.72 -0.02
N LYS A 249 10.43 32.82 0.83
CA LYS A 249 9.61 31.91 1.66
C LYS A 249 9.42 32.37 3.11
N MET A 250 10.07 33.47 3.51
CA MET A 250 9.89 34.06 4.84
C MET A 250 8.60 34.89 4.90
N ASP A 251 7.46 34.21 4.99
CA ASP A 251 6.16 34.88 5.07
C ASP A 251 5.78 35.22 6.53
N LEU A 252 6.01 36.48 6.91
CA LEU A 252 5.62 37.01 8.23
C LEU A 252 4.11 37.18 8.38
N SER A 253 3.33 37.10 7.30
CA SER A 253 1.86 37.24 7.36
C SER A 253 1.17 36.05 8.03
N ILE A 254 1.85 34.90 8.13
CA ILE A 254 1.41 33.71 8.87
C ILE A 254 1.19 34.01 10.36
N LEU A 255 1.84 35.03 10.93
CA LEU A 255 1.63 35.43 12.33
C LEU A 255 0.26 36.07 12.60
N GLY A 256 -0.47 36.45 11.55
CA GLY A 256 -1.78 37.09 11.65
C GLY A 256 -2.96 36.21 11.21
N THR A 257 -2.74 34.96 10.82
CA THR A 257 -3.82 34.05 10.42
C THR A 257 -4.49 33.42 11.65
N ASP A 258 -5.82 33.39 11.64
CA ASP A 258 -6.59 32.72 12.70
C ASP A 258 -6.29 31.21 12.66
N PHE A 259 -5.82 30.67 13.78
CA PHE A 259 -5.52 29.25 13.92
C PHE A 259 -6.82 28.44 14.01
N ASN A 260 -7.05 27.56 13.02
CA ASN A 260 -8.15 26.59 13.04
C ASN A 260 -7.61 25.16 13.17
N ILE A 261 -7.83 24.55 14.33
CA ILE A 261 -7.39 23.17 14.60
C ILE A 261 -8.03 22.15 13.65
N ASN A 262 -9.22 22.43 13.10
CA ASN A 262 -9.93 21.51 12.23
C ASN A 262 -9.26 21.35 10.85
N ASP A 263 -8.42 22.31 10.46
CA ASP A 263 -7.67 22.23 9.20
C ASP A 263 -6.40 21.38 9.36
N ASN A 264 -5.98 21.07 10.59
CA ASN A 264 -4.81 20.25 10.86
C ASN A 264 -5.11 18.76 10.58
N VAL A 265 -4.33 18.15 9.68
CA VAL A 265 -4.51 16.76 9.27
C VAL A 265 -4.32 15.75 10.43
N ASP A 266 -3.41 16.02 11.37
CA ASP A 266 -3.19 15.13 12.52
C ASP A 266 -4.41 15.15 13.46
N TYR A 267 -5.07 16.30 13.59
CA TYR A 267 -6.35 16.42 14.30
C TYR A 267 -7.48 15.66 13.57
N LYS A 268 -7.60 15.82 12.24
CA LYS A 268 -8.57 15.04 11.42
C LYS A 268 -8.36 13.54 11.58
N LEU A 269 -7.11 13.06 11.59
CA LEU A 269 -6.77 11.65 11.80
C LEU A 269 -7.14 11.16 13.20
N ALA A 270 -6.96 11.99 14.23
CA ALA A 270 -7.41 11.68 15.58
C ALA A 270 -8.95 11.58 15.67
N GLU A 271 -9.68 12.44 14.97
CA GLU A 271 -11.14 12.35 14.84
C GLU A 271 -11.56 11.07 14.11
N ASN A 272 -10.90 10.71 13.00
CA ASN A 272 -11.18 9.45 12.30
C ASN A 272 -10.94 8.22 13.19
N LEU A 273 -9.91 8.24 14.05
CA LEU A 273 -9.69 7.18 15.02
C LEU A 273 -10.85 7.07 16.02
N ASN A 274 -11.40 8.19 16.48
CA ASN A 274 -12.58 8.19 17.33
C ASN A 274 -13.79 7.56 16.61
N GLU A 275 -14.04 7.98 15.36
CA GLU A 275 -15.12 7.44 14.52
C GLU A 275 -14.95 5.92 14.28
N GLN A 276 -13.72 5.47 14.04
CA GLN A 276 -13.40 4.04 13.94
C GLN A 276 -13.77 3.30 15.23
N ARG A 277 -13.34 3.79 16.40
CA ARG A 277 -13.68 3.17 17.71
C ARG A 277 -15.19 3.14 17.95
N PHE A 278 -15.91 4.18 17.54
CA PHE A 278 -17.36 4.21 17.60
C PHE A 278 -18.00 3.08 16.77
N PHE A 279 -17.53 2.86 15.54
CA PHE A 279 -18.03 1.77 14.70
C PHE A 279 -17.63 0.38 15.21
N GLU A 280 -16.42 0.21 15.76
CA GLU A 280 -16.01 -1.04 16.42
C GLU A 280 -16.91 -1.39 17.61
N TRP A 281 -17.21 -0.40 18.45
CA TRP A 281 -18.16 -0.56 19.55
C TRP A 281 -19.57 -0.92 19.04
N LYS A 282 -20.05 -0.22 18.01
CA LYS A 282 -21.37 -0.48 17.40
C LYS A 282 -21.43 -1.88 16.78
N LEU A 283 -20.35 -2.34 16.18
CA LEU A 283 -20.20 -3.68 15.59
C LEU A 283 -20.20 -4.76 16.68
N ALA A 284 -19.49 -4.52 17.79
CA ALA A 284 -19.53 -5.42 18.94
C ALA A 284 -20.96 -5.57 19.48
N ARG A 285 -21.70 -4.46 19.59
CA ARG A 285 -23.11 -4.47 20.02
C ARG A 285 -24.03 -5.14 19.01
N SER A 286 -23.82 -4.96 17.71
CA SER A 286 -24.69 -5.52 16.67
C SER A 286 -24.60 -7.04 16.56
N ARG A 287 -23.49 -7.66 16.99
CA ARG A 287 -23.33 -9.13 17.06
C ARG A 287 -24.29 -9.83 18.02
N ALA A 288 -24.97 -9.08 18.90
CA ALA A 288 -26.04 -9.60 19.76
C ALA A 288 -27.41 -9.60 19.07
N LEU A 289 -27.55 -8.98 17.90
CA LEU A 289 -28.80 -8.99 17.12
C LEU A 289 -28.94 -10.31 16.35
N PRO A 290 -30.18 -10.73 16.04
CA PRO A 290 -30.41 -11.92 15.22
C PRO A 290 -29.90 -11.70 13.78
N THR A 291 -29.56 -12.79 13.11
CA THR A 291 -29.22 -12.79 11.68
C THR A 291 -30.28 -13.59 10.92
N LEU A 292 -30.79 -13.04 9.81
CA LEU A 292 -31.80 -13.67 8.96
C LEU A 292 -31.28 -13.80 7.53
N ASN A 293 -31.25 -15.03 7.03
CA ASN A 293 -30.88 -15.35 5.66
C ASN A 293 -32.03 -16.06 4.95
N ALA A 294 -32.17 -15.82 3.65
CA ALA A 294 -32.99 -16.63 2.76
C ALA A 294 -32.05 -17.45 1.86
N PHE A 295 -32.39 -18.69 1.58
CA PHE A 295 -31.60 -19.53 0.71
C PHE A 295 -32.47 -20.37 -0.23
N VAL A 296 -31.95 -20.62 -1.42
CA VAL A 296 -32.48 -21.58 -2.39
C VAL A 296 -31.38 -22.56 -2.71
N ASN A 297 -31.61 -23.83 -2.38
CA ASN A 297 -30.75 -24.94 -2.77
C ASN A 297 -31.39 -25.67 -3.93
N TYR A 298 -30.66 -25.85 -5.01
CA TYR A 298 -31.03 -26.74 -6.11
C TYR A 298 -29.91 -27.76 -6.27
N GLY A 299 -30.22 -29.04 -6.17
CA GLY A 299 -29.20 -30.07 -6.27
C GLY A 299 -29.73 -31.37 -6.83
N SER A 300 -28.82 -32.14 -7.41
CA SER A 300 -29.07 -33.43 -8.00
C SER A 300 -28.18 -34.47 -7.36
N SER A 301 -28.73 -35.65 -7.09
CA SER A 301 -28.02 -36.77 -6.46
C SER A 301 -28.15 -38.02 -7.29
N ALA A 302 -27.04 -38.72 -7.52
CA ALA A 302 -26.99 -40.02 -8.17
C ALA A 302 -26.41 -41.06 -7.20
N TYR A 303 -26.89 -42.29 -7.32
CA TYR A 303 -26.51 -43.41 -6.46
C TYR A 303 -26.20 -44.62 -7.35
N SER A 304 -25.06 -45.27 -7.13
CA SER A 304 -24.63 -46.41 -7.95
C SER A 304 -23.80 -47.43 -7.16
N GLU A 305 -23.80 -48.67 -7.63
CA GLU A 305 -22.92 -49.74 -7.15
C GLU A 305 -21.47 -49.53 -7.63
N SER A 306 -21.31 -48.92 -8.80
CA SER A 306 -20.02 -48.72 -9.46
C SER A 306 -19.77 -47.24 -9.77
N PHE A 307 -18.55 -46.87 -10.21
CA PHE A 307 -18.25 -45.49 -10.59
C PHE A 307 -18.66 -45.25 -12.05
N ASP A 308 -19.94 -44.97 -12.27
CA ASP A 308 -20.55 -44.77 -13.60
C ASP A 308 -21.36 -43.47 -13.70
N PHE A 309 -21.13 -42.52 -12.78
CA PHE A 309 -21.85 -41.25 -12.67
C PHE A 309 -21.79 -40.32 -13.89
N PHE A 310 -20.85 -40.56 -14.80
CA PHE A 310 -20.69 -39.81 -16.06
C PHE A 310 -21.25 -40.55 -17.28
N SER A 311 -21.77 -41.76 -17.10
CA SER A 311 -22.45 -42.50 -18.16
C SER A 311 -23.81 -41.85 -18.44
N GLY A 312 -24.24 -41.86 -19.71
CA GLY A 312 -25.54 -41.31 -20.10
C GLY A 312 -26.75 -42.11 -19.61
N GLU A 313 -26.52 -43.27 -19.01
CA GLU A 313 -27.55 -44.17 -18.48
C GLU A 313 -27.80 -43.94 -16.97
N GLN A 314 -26.93 -43.21 -16.28
CA GLN A 314 -27.08 -42.92 -14.85
C GLN A 314 -28.24 -41.94 -14.60
N GLU A 315 -29.19 -42.35 -13.76
CA GLU A 315 -30.25 -41.46 -13.28
C GLU A 315 -29.75 -40.54 -12.17
N TRP A 316 -30.08 -39.25 -12.32
CA TRP A 316 -29.80 -38.18 -11.37
C TRP A 316 -31.14 -37.65 -10.82
N PHE A 317 -31.27 -37.63 -9.50
CA PHE A 317 -32.48 -37.23 -8.81
C PHE A 317 -32.38 -35.78 -8.35
N ASP A 318 -33.15 -34.92 -9.00
CA ASP A 318 -33.20 -33.49 -8.69
C ASP A 318 -34.06 -33.20 -7.46
N SER A 319 -33.62 -32.19 -6.69
CA SER A 319 -34.33 -31.68 -5.53
C SER A 319 -34.08 -30.17 -5.39
N SER A 320 -35.06 -29.46 -4.86
CA SER A 320 -34.96 -28.02 -4.61
C SER A 320 -35.64 -27.64 -3.30
N VAL A 321 -35.01 -26.74 -2.54
CA VAL A 321 -35.50 -26.27 -1.25
C VAL A 321 -35.31 -24.75 -1.16
N LEU A 322 -36.41 -24.04 -0.91
CA LEU A 322 -36.42 -22.65 -0.46
C LEU A 322 -36.58 -22.64 1.06
N GLY A 323 -35.72 -21.92 1.77
CA GLY A 323 -35.76 -21.81 3.22
C GLY A 323 -35.33 -20.46 3.75
N PHE A 324 -35.61 -20.25 5.03
CA PHE A 324 -35.15 -19.11 5.80
C PHE A 324 -34.38 -19.63 7.02
N ASP A 325 -33.23 -19.04 7.29
CA ASP A 325 -32.39 -19.34 8.45
C ASP A 325 -32.39 -18.13 9.39
N LEU A 326 -32.91 -18.31 10.60
CA LEU A 326 -32.94 -17.30 11.66
C LEU A 326 -32.04 -17.78 12.81
N ASN A 327 -30.91 -17.11 12.98
CA ASN A 327 -29.99 -17.39 14.07
C ASN A 327 -30.06 -16.29 15.14
N ILE A 328 -30.46 -16.68 16.36
CA ILE A 328 -30.62 -15.77 17.52
C ILE A 328 -29.58 -16.16 18.58
N PRO A 329 -28.54 -15.34 18.83
CA PRO A 329 -27.55 -15.64 19.86
C PRO A 329 -28.13 -15.45 21.29
N ILE A 330 -28.34 -16.53 22.03
CA ILE A 330 -28.98 -16.49 23.38
C ILE A 330 -27.96 -16.26 24.51
N PHE A 331 -26.86 -17.02 24.57
CA PHE A 331 -25.89 -16.98 25.68
C PHE A 331 -24.54 -16.32 25.29
N ARG A 332 -24.58 -15.09 24.76
CA ARG A 332 -23.35 -14.31 24.45
C ARG A 332 -23.11 -13.09 25.33
N LEU A 333 -24.01 -12.80 26.28
CA LEU A 333 -23.96 -11.64 27.18
C LEU A 333 -22.67 -11.52 28.00
N TRP A 334 -22.02 -12.64 28.37
CA TRP A 334 -20.81 -12.65 29.19
C TRP A 334 -19.50 -12.54 28.40
N LYS A 335 -19.51 -12.80 27.08
CA LYS A 335 -18.29 -12.85 26.27
C LYS A 335 -17.81 -11.49 25.75
N TYR A 336 -18.66 -10.46 25.80
CA TYR A 336 -18.36 -9.11 25.28
C TYR A 336 -18.18 -8.04 26.37
N GLN A 337 -18.19 -8.43 27.66
CA GLN A 337 -17.85 -7.54 28.78
C GLN A 337 -16.35 -7.53 29.11
N VAL A 338 -15.56 -8.41 28.49
CA VAL A 338 -14.12 -8.57 28.75
C VAL A 338 -13.38 -8.71 27.42
N SER A 339 -13.17 -7.60 26.71
CA SER A 339 -12.06 -7.44 25.76
C SER A 339 -11.85 -5.97 25.46
#